data_AF-A0A6C0IQL9-F1
#
_entry.id   AF-A0A6C0IQL9-F1
#
_cell.length_a   1.000
_cell.length_b   1.000
_cell.length_c   1.000
_cell.angle_alpha   90.00
_cell.angle_beta   90.00
_cell.angle_gamma   90.00
#
_symmetry.space_group_name_H-M   'P 1'
#
loop_
_entity.id
_entity.type
_entity.pdbx_description
1 polymer ?
#
loop_
_entity_poly.entity_id
_entity_poly.type
_entity_poly.pdbx_seq_one_letter_code
_entity_poly.pdbx_strand_id
1 'polypeptide(L)'
;MTNAQHDAYICQQWLTDELNDKIFNRNIPSSTLEPYFEFRAVGTREQTMPVFDCRKKSKIPLVQHDFSVNKIFNPGQKAPIRGYCNNIDVETQLRNTIHPIQKGNAQGMFIPDTSSDLYNLTHVPLYEDTPLEKQEPHNPNKCGIGTQFFSNHTRQQTKNIKLE
;
A
#
# COMPACT_ATOMS: atom_id res chain seq x y z
N MET A 1 -16.11 47.32 -26.33
CA MET A 1 -16.55 46.12 -25.58
C MET A 1 -15.77 44.94 -26.12
N THR A 2 -14.66 44.59 -25.48
CA THR A 2 -13.88 43.40 -25.85
C THR A 2 -13.73 42.56 -24.60
N ASN A 3 -14.69 41.65 -24.42
CA ASN A 3 -14.62 40.60 -23.40
C ASN A 3 -13.45 39.69 -23.79
N ALA A 4 -12.27 39.99 -23.28
CA ALA A 4 -11.15 39.05 -23.28
C ALA A 4 -11.50 37.95 -22.26
N GLN A 5 -12.24 36.94 -22.72
CA GLN A 5 -12.36 35.66 -22.04
C GLN A 5 -10.95 35.11 -21.92
N HIS A 6 -10.36 35.21 -20.73
CA HIS A 6 -9.12 34.53 -20.43
C HIS A 6 -9.47 33.06 -20.27
N ASP A 7 -9.29 32.29 -21.34
CA ASP A 7 -9.34 30.83 -21.27
C ASP A 7 -8.30 30.37 -20.24
N ALA A 8 -8.72 29.52 -19.31
CA ALA A 8 -7.81 28.95 -18.31
C ALA A 8 -6.77 28.08 -19.05
N TYR A 9 -5.50 28.49 -19.01
CA TYR A 9 -4.41 27.67 -19.53
C TYR A 9 -4.21 26.46 -18.62
N ILE A 10 -4.69 25.29 -19.06
CA ILE A 10 -4.43 24.02 -18.39
C ILE A 10 -3.05 23.53 -18.86
N CYS A 11 -2.02 23.86 -18.09
CA CYS A 11 -0.66 23.39 -18.34
C CYS A 11 -0.42 22.01 -17.70
N GLN A 12 0.63 21.31 -18.13
CA GLN A 12 1.15 20.07 -17.49
C GLN A 12 0.19 18.86 -17.51
N GLN A 13 -0.75 18.79 -18.46
CA GLN A 13 -1.68 17.64 -18.60
C GLN A 13 -0.95 16.29 -18.73
N TRP A 14 0.21 16.28 -19.38
CA TRP A 14 1.04 15.09 -19.51
C TRP A 14 1.52 14.54 -18.16
N LEU A 15 1.75 15.41 -17.16
CA LEU A 15 2.22 15.01 -15.83
C LEU A 15 1.05 14.44 -15.03
N THR A 16 -0.14 15.02 -15.15
CA THR A 16 -1.35 14.42 -14.57
C THR A 16 -1.64 13.05 -15.18
N ASP A 17 -1.47 12.89 -16.49
CA ASP A 17 -1.66 11.60 -17.16
C ASP A 17 -0.59 10.58 -16.71
N GLU A 18 0.68 10.97 -16.66
CA GLU A 18 1.77 10.12 -16.15
C GLU A 18 1.52 9.68 -14.69
N LEU A 19 1.08 10.60 -13.83
CA LEU A 19 0.75 10.28 -12.44
C LEU A 19 -0.46 9.35 -12.36
N ASN A 20 -1.49 9.58 -13.17
CA ASN A 20 -2.66 8.72 -13.24
C ASN A 20 -2.26 7.30 -13.67
N ASP A 21 -1.42 7.17 -14.69
CA ASP A 21 -0.90 5.88 -15.16
C ASP A 21 -0.08 5.18 -14.08
N LYS A 22 0.79 5.90 -13.37
CA LYS A 22 1.56 5.34 -12.24
C LYS A 22 0.65 4.87 -11.11
N ILE A 23 -0.37 5.65 -10.75
CA ILE A 23 -1.34 5.29 -9.71
C ILE A 23 -2.12 4.06 -10.15
N PHE A 24 -2.55 4.01 -11.41
CA PHE A 24 -3.27 2.88 -11.98
C PHE A 24 -2.42 1.60 -11.98
N ASN A 25 -1.16 1.69 -12.40
CA ASN A 25 -0.23 0.56 -12.43
C ASN A 25 0.03 -0.05 -11.05
N ARG A 26 -0.07 0.75 -9.98
CA ARG A 26 0.03 0.24 -8.60
C ARG A 26 -1.15 -0.64 -8.19
N ASN A 27 -2.27 -0.59 -8.89
CA ASN A 27 -3.44 -1.44 -8.62
C ASN A 27 -3.36 -2.78 -9.37
N ILE A 28 -2.35 -2.98 -10.22
CA ILE A 28 -2.18 -4.18 -11.02
C ILE A 28 -1.02 -5.00 -10.45
N PRO A 29 -1.21 -6.32 -10.21
CA PRO A 29 -0.11 -7.17 -9.80
C PRO A 29 0.91 -7.30 -10.92
N SER A 30 2.19 -7.36 -10.54
CA SER A 30 3.30 -7.49 -11.50
C SER A 30 3.26 -8.76 -12.37
N SER A 31 2.57 -9.81 -11.92
CA SER A 31 2.34 -11.04 -12.67
C SER A 31 0.96 -11.61 -12.36
N THR A 32 0.50 -12.55 -13.20
CA THR A 32 -0.77 -13.26 -12.99
C THR A 32 -0.68 -14.11 -11.72
N LEU A 33 -1.53 -13.79 -10.74
CA LEU A 33 -1.63 -14.51 -9.48
C LEU A 33 -2.48 -15.78 -9.62
N GLU A 34 -2.30 -16.72 -8.70
CA GLU A 34 -3.14 -17.93 -8.63
C GLU A 34 -4.61 -17.55 -8.37
N PRO A 35 -5.57 -18.13 -9.12
CA PRO A 35 -6.97 -17.89 -8.88
C PRO A 35 -7.43 -18.53 -7.57
N TYR A 36 -8.33 -17.84 -6.86
CA TYR A 36 -9.01 -18.40 -5.70
C TYR A 36 -10.23 -19.19 -6.15
N PHE A 37 -10.25 -20.50 -5.87
CA PHE A 37 -11.42 -21.34 -6.12
C PHE A 37 -12.31 -21.41 -4.89
N GLU A 38 -13.49 -20.80 -4.98
CA GLU A 38 -14.54 -21.00 -4.00
C GLU A 38 -15.38 -22.21 -4.39
N PHE A 39 -15.46 -23.18 -3.48
CA PHE A 39 -16.22 -24.40 -3.69
C PHE A 39 -17.64 -24.26 -3.14
N ARG A 40 -18.63 -24.26 -4.03
CA ARG A 40 -20.04 -24.22 -3.64
C ARG A 40 -20.53 -25.60 -3.22
N ALA A 41 -21.43 -25.63 -2.24
CA ALA A 41 -22.11 -26.85 -1.83
C ALA A 41 -22.91 -27.43 -3.01
N VAL A 42 -22.95 -28.76 -3.11
CA VAL A 42 -23.70 -29.49 -4.14
C VAL A 42 -24.83 -30.24 -3.44
N GLY A 43 -26.00 -30.32 -4.08
CA GLY A 43 -27.14 -31.05 -3.53
C GLY A 43 -26.86 -32.55 -3.45
N THR A 44 -27.05 -33.13 -2.25
CA THR A 44 -26.82 -34.56 -1.96
C THR A 44 -28.11 -35.38 -1.87
N ARG A 45 -29.28 -34.72 -1.98
CA ARG A 45 -30.61 -35.29 -1.68
C ARG A 45 -30.95 -36.57 -2.46
N GLU A 46 -30.44 -36.73 -3.67
CA GLU A 46 -30.73 -37.87 -4.55
C GLU A 46 -29.48 -38.71 -4.86
N GLN A 47 -28.44 -38.60 -4.03
CA GLN A 47 -27.18 -39.29 -4.26
C GLN A 47 -27.10 -40.57 -3.45
N THR A 48 -27.13 -41.70 -4.15
CA THR A 48 -26.85 -43.01 -3.56
C THR A 48 -25.34 -43.15 -3.36
N MET A 49 -24.90 -43.17 -2.10
CA MET A 49 -23.49 -43.33 -1.72
C MET A 49 -22.58 -42.25 -2.33
N PRO A 50 -22.53 -41.03 -1.75
CA PRO A 50 -21.71 -39.91 -2.23
C PRO A 50 -20.23 -40.09 -1.90
N VAL A 51 -19.65 -41.23 -2.30
CA VAL A 51 -18.20 -41.50 -2.22
C VAL A 51 -17.46 -40.80 -3.37
N PHE A 52 -18.17 -40.46 -4.45
CA PHE A 52 -17.60 -39.81 -5.62
C PHE A 52 -17.99 -38.34 -5.71
N ASP A 53 -17.02 -37.47 -6.05
CA ASP A 53 -17.28 -36.06 -6.30
C ASP A 53 -18.27 -35.91 -7.47
N CYS A 54 -19.42 -35.30 -7.17
CA CYS A 54 -20.51 -35.11 -8.13
C CYS A 54 -20.32 -33.87 -8.99
N ARG A 55 -19.19 -33.17 -8.85
CA ARG A 55 -18.83 -32.03 -9.67
C ARG A 55 -18.41 -32.47 -11.06
N LYS A 56 -18.87 -31.72 -12.05
CA LYS A 56 -18.44 -31.88 -13.43
C LYS A 56 -16.95 -31.54 -13.54
N LYS A 57 -16.15 -32.48 -14.04
CA LYS A 57 -14.72 -32.26 -14.29
C LYS A 57 -14.52 -31.12 -15.30
N SER A 58 -13.52 -30.28 -15.06
CA SER A 58 -13.14 -29.23 -16.02
C SER A 58 -12.57 -29.86 -17.28
N LYS A 59 -12.77 -29.21 -18.44
CA LYS A 59 -12.10 -29.58 -19.69
C LYS A 59 -10.69 -28.98 -19.80
N ILE A 60 -10.42 -27.95 -19.02
CA ILE A 60 -9.21 -27.13 -19.09
C ILE A 60 -8.33 -27.50 -17.89
N PRO A 61 -7.03 -27.80 -18.10
CA PRO A 61 -6.10 -28.08 -17.02
C PRO A 61 -5.86 -26.83 -16.17
N LEU A 62 -5.63 -27.04 -14.87
CA LEU A 62 -5.29 -25.95 -13.97
C LEU A 62 -3.89 -25.42 -14.28
N VAL A 63 -3.79 -24.13 -14.60
CA VAL A 63 -2.50 -23.45 -14.75
C VAL A 63 -1.91 -23.20 -13.37
N GLN A 64 -0.67 -23.64 -13.20
CA GLN A 64 0.08 -23.44 -11.97
C GLN A 64 0.80 -22.10 -12.02
N HIS A 65 0.46 -21.20 -11.10
CA HIS A 65 1.17 -19.95 -10.89
C HIS A 65 2.01 -20.07 -9.62
N ASP A 66 3.28 -19.70 -9.72
CA ASP A 66 4.18 -19.62 -8.57
C ASP A 66 4.11 -18.20 -7.99
N PHE A 67 4.01 -18.10 -6.67
CA PHE A 67 3.98 -16.82 -5.98
C PHE A 67 5.17 -16.69 -5.03
N SER A 68 5.91 -15.59 -5.17
CA SER A 68 7.02 -15.22 -4.30
C SER A 68 6.94 -13.72 -4.00
N VAL A 69 6.94 -13.37 -2.72
CA VAL A 69 6.87 -11.97 -2.25
C VAL A 69 8.05 -11.15 -2.77
N ASN A 70 9.23 -11.76 -2.91
CA ASN A 70 10.45 -11.08 -3.38
C ASN A 70 10.42 -10.73 -4.87
N LYS A 71 9.62 -11.45 -5.67
CA LYS A 71 9.60 -11.32 -7.14
C LYS A 71 8.32 -10.67 -7.65
N ILE A 72 7.22 -10.85 -6.93
CA ILE A 72 5.89 -10.50 -7.42
C ILE A 72 5.25 -9.51 -6.45
N PHE A 73 5.07 -8.28 -6.93
CA PHE A 73 4.23 -7.28 -6.26
C PHE A 73 2.75 -7.66 -6.38
N ASN A 74 2.06 -7.71 -5.24
CA ASN A 74 0.62 -7.91 -5.12
C ASN A 74 -0.01 -6.72 -4.37
N PRO A 75 -0.85 -5.90 -5.03
CA PRO A 75 -1.52 -4.77 -4.39
C PRO A 75 -2.73 -5.18 -3.55
N GLY A 76 -3.16 -6.43 -3.60
CA GLY A 76 -4.25 -6.95 -2.78
C GLY A 76 -3.87 -7.15 -1.31
N GLN A 77 -4.87 -7.32 -0.45
CA GLN A 77 -4.66 -7.51 0.99
C GLN A 77 -4.12 -8.92 1.34
N LYS A 78 -4.46 -9.94 0.54
CA LYS A 78 -4.07 -11.33 0.79
C LYS A 78 -3.28 -11.88 -0.38
N ALA A 79 -2.20 -12.59 -0.08
CA ALA A 79 -1.40 -13.30 -1.06
C ALA A 79 -2.03 -14.66 -1.43
N PRO A 80 -1.73 -15.20 -2.62
CA PRO A 80 -2.02 -16.58 -2.97
C PRO A 80 -1.49 -17.58 -1.94
N ILE A 81 -2.25 -18.65 -1.68
CA ILE A 81 -1.93 -19.63 -0.63
C ILE A 81 -0.64 -20.40 -0.93
N ARG A 82 -0.33 -20.65 -2.20
CA ARG A 82 0.93 -21.28 -2.62
C ARG A 82 2.17 -20.57 -2.08
N GLY A 83 2.12 -19.24 -1.97
CA GLY A 83 3.23 -18.47 -1.40
C GLY A 83 3.56 -18.89 0.03
N TYR A 84 2.53 -19.11 0.84
CA TYR A 84 2.65 -19.59 2.21
C TYR A 84 3.06 -21.07 2.22
N CYS A 85 2.39 -21.93 1.44
CA CYS A 85 2.67 -23.37 1.41
C CYS A 85 4.10 -23.71 0.99
N ASN A 86 4.70 -22.93 0.10
CA ASN A 86 6.07 -23.14 -0.36
C ASN A 86 7.12 -22.61 0.62
N ASN A 87 6.75 -21.73 1.55
CA ASN A 87 7.67 -21.04 2.46
C ASN A 87 7.24 -21.19 3.93
N ILE A 88 6.66 -22.33 4.31
CA ILE A 88 6.15 -22.58 5.66
C ILE A 88 7.24 -22.37 6.72
N ASP A 89 8.46 -22.84 6.45
CA ASP A 89 9.58 -22.72 7.41
C ASP A 89 9.94 -21.25 7.66
N VAL A 90 10.02 -20.44 6.60
CA VAL A 90 10.30 -19.01 6.69
C VAL A 90 9.18 -18.29 7.43
N GLU A 91 7.92 -18.58 7.11
CA GLU A 91 6.75 -18.04 7.82
C GLU A 91 6.75 -18.41 9.30
N THR A 92 7.14 -19.65 9.62
CA THR A 92 7.25 -20.14 11.01
C THR A 92 8.35 -19.38 11.76
N GLN A 93 9.47 -19.09 11.10
CA GLN A 93 10.55 -18.27 11.64
C GLN A 93 10.11 -16.82 11.86
N LEU A 94 9.46 -16.20 10.87
CA LEU A 94 8.95 -14.83 10.95
C LEU A 94 7.88 -14.67 12.04
N ARG A 95 7.03 -15.67 12.23
CA ARG A 95 6.04 -15.71 13.32
C ARG A 95 6.63 -16.11 14.66
N ASN A 96 7.91 -16.47 14.70
CA ASN A 96 8.60 -16.99 15.87
C ASN A 96 7.84 -18.15 16.54
N THR A 97 7.23 -19.02 15.74
CA THR A 97 6.45 -20.18 16.23
C THR A 97 7.26 -21.47 16.27
N ILE A 98 8.55 -21.42 15.91
CA ILE A 98 9.47 -22.57 15.95
C ILE A 98 9.62 -23.07 17.39
N HIS A 99 9.63 -22.14 18.36
CA HIS A 99 9.75 -22.45 19.76
C HIS A 99 8.40 -22.30 20.48
N PRO A 100 8.00 -23.27 21.32
CA PRO A 100 6.81 -23.12 22.15
C PRO A 100 7.00 -21.95 23.13
N ILE A 101 5.91 -21.30 23.54
CA ILE A 101 5.94 -20.21 24.52
C ILE A 101 6.41 -20.77 25.86
N GLN A 102 7.68 -20.52 26.21
CA GLN A 102 8.26 -20.89 27.49
C GLN A 102 8.25 -19.66 28.40
N LYS A 103 7.27 -19.56 29.31
CA LYS A 103 7.23 -18.48 30.31
C LYS A 103 8.44 -18.60 31.24
N GLY A 104 9.28 -17.57 31.29
CA GLY A 104 10.42 -17.48 32.22
C GLY A 104 11.75 -18.04 31.73
N ASN A 105 11.87 -18.44 30.46
CA ASN A 105 13.14 -18.85 29.86
C ASN A 105 13.67 -17.80 28.89
N ALA A 106 14.96 -17.45 28.99
CA ALA A 106 15.63 -16.50 28.10
C ALA A 106 15.74 -17.01 26.64
N GLN A 107 15.66 -18.33 26.43
CA GLN A 107 15.82 -18.95 25.10
C GLN A 107 14.73 -18.58 24.08
N GLY A 108 13.56 -18.10 24.53
CA GLY A 108 12.45 -17.70 23.66
C GLY A 108 12.39 -16.20 23.35
N MET A 109 13.32 -15.40 23.90
CA MET A 109 13.35 -13.94 23.71
C MET A 109 14.58 -13.58 22.88
N PHE A 110 14.37 -12.89 21.75
CA PHE A 110 15.46 -12.27 21.03
C PHE A 110 15.88 -11.00 21.78
N ILE A 111 17.03 -11.07 22.46
CA ILE A 111 17.68 -9.92 23.08
C ILE A 111 18.84 -9.55 22.16
N PRO A 112 18.80 -8.40 21.49
CA PRO A 112 19.89 -8.03 20.60
C PRO A 112 21.15 -7.71 21.41
N ASP A 113 22.32 -7.81 20.78
CA ASP A 113 23.58 -7.52 21.45
C ASP A 113 23.64 -6.06 21.91
N THR A 114 24.41 -5.77 22.97
CA THR A 114 24.58 -4.41 23.49
C THR A 114 25.19 -3.45 22.48
N SER A 115 25.85 -3.95 21.43
CA SER A 115 26.37 -3.19 20.29
C SER A 115 25.34 -2.89 19.20
N SER A 116 24.16 -3.51 19.25
CA SER A 116 23.10 -3.28 18.25
C SER A 116 22.55 -1.87 18.32
N ASP A 117 22.02 -1.36 17.20
CA ASP A 117 21.43 -0.02 17.10
C ASP A 117 20.31 0.26 18.10
N LEU A 118 19.66 -0.78 18.63
CA LEU A 118 18.61 -0.65 19.63
C LEU A 118 19.17 -0.16 20.98
N TYR A 119 20.40 -0.54 21.32
CA TYR A 119 21.09 -0.14 22.55
C TYR A 119 22.19 0.91 22.29
N ASN A 120 22.75 0.91 21.09
CA ASN A 120 23.82 1.80 20.69
C ASN A 120 23.26 3.01 19.93
N LEU A 121 22.99 4.08 20.67
CA LEU A 121 22.46 5.34 20.16
C LEU A 121 23.51 6.20 19.43
N THR A 122 24.72 5.69 19.16
CA THR A 122 25.78 6.47 18.50
C THR A 122 25.43 6.91 17.08
N HIS A 123 24.49 6.21 16.41
CA HIS A 123 24.11 6.45 15.03
C HIS A 123 22.86 7.32 14.85
N VAL A 124 22.11 7.59 15.91
CA VAL A 124 20.95 8.47 15.87
C VAL A 124 21.20 9.63 16.82
N PRO A 125 21.57 10.81 16.33
CA PRO A 125 21.52 11.99 17.15
C PRO A 125 20.08 12.17 17.63
N LEU A 126 19.87 12.04 18.94
CA LEU A 126 18.57 12.20 19.60
C LEU A 126 17.91 13.57 19.31
N TYR A 127 18.73 14.51 18.82
CA TYR A 127 18.37 15.83 18.32
C TYR A 127 19.30 16.17 17.15
N GLU A 128 19.14 15.52 15.99
CA GLU A 128 19.49 16.23 14.76
C GLU A 128 18.35 17.19 14.49
N ASP A 129 18.64 18.50 14.43
CA ASP A 129 17.71 19.50 13.93
C ASP A 129 17.18 18.99 12.60
N THR A 130 15.97 18.43 12.61
CA THR A 130 15.38 17.95 11.36
C THR A 130 15.28 19.16 10.43
N PRO A 131 15.35 19.01 9.10
CA PRO A 131 15.17 20.14 8.19
C PRO A 131 13.82 20.87 8.37
N LEU A 132 12.90 20.31 9.16
CA LEU A 132 11.66 20.93 9.61
C LEU A 132 11.88 22.01 10.69
N GLU A 133 12.85 21.85 11.60
CA GLU A 133 13.10 22.80 12.70
C GLU A 133 13.91 24.02 12.26
N LYS A 134 14.67 23.92 11.17
CA LYS A 134 15.40 25.04 10.54
C LYS A 134 14.62 25.73 9.42
N GLN A 135 13.30 25.64 9.44
CA GLN A 135 12.49 26.42 8.51
C GLN A 135 12.34 27.84 9.04
N GLU A 136 12.88 28.80 8.29
CA GLU A 136 12.46 30.21 8.42
C GLU A 136 10.92 30.27 8.41
N PRO A 137 10.29 31.15 9.18
CA PRO A 137 8.84 31.26 9.23
C PRO A 137 8.27 31.48 7.82
N HIS A 138 7.78 30.39 7.22
CA HIS A 138 7.24 30.41 5.88
C HIS A 138 5.80 30.88 5.95
N ASN A 139 5.54 32.11 5.51
CA ASN A 139 4.18 32.57 5.31
C ASN A 139 3.71 32.17 3.89
N PRO A 140 2.89 31.12 3.73
CA PRO A 140 2.37 30.73 2.41
C PRO A 140 1.46 31.81 1.82
N ASN A 141 0.94 32.71 2.65
CA ASN A 141 0.07 33.81 2.25
C ASN A 141 0.86 35.08 1.92
N LYS A 142 1.73 35.01 0.90
CA LYS A 142 2.47 36.18 0.39
C LYS A 142 1.54 37.32 -0.07
N CYS A 143 0.32 36.98 -0.49
CA CYS A 143 -0.65 37.91 -1.03
C CYS A 143 -1.58 38.54 0.03
N GLY A 144 -1.47 38.16 1.30
CA GLY A 144 -2.29 38.72 2.40
C GLY A 144 -3.80 38.51 2.25
N ILE A 145 -4.23 37.45 1.56
CA ILE A 145 -5.65 37.10 1.36
C ILE A 145 -6.23 36.41 2.60
N GLY A 146 -7.55 36.23 2.70
CA GLY A 146 -8.15 35.48 3.82
C GLY A 146 -8.63 36.30 5.02
N THR A 147 -8.38 37.62 5.04
CA THR A 147 -8.56 38.48 6.24
C THR A 147 -9.95 39.12 6.36
N GLN A 148 -10.80 38.99 5.34
CA GLN A 148 -12.09 39.69 5.27
C GLN A 148 -13.21 38.90 5.95
N PHE A 149 -14.07 39.62 6.67
CA PHE A 149 -15.22 39.03 7.39
C PHE A 149 -16.32 38.51 6.45
N PHE A 150 -16.49 39.13 5.28
CA PHE A 150 -17.46 38.74 4.26
C PHE A 150 -16.77 38.54 2.91
N SER A 151 -17.32 37.67 2.06
CA SER A 151 -16.78 37.33 0.73
C SER A 151 -15.35 36.78 0.72
N ASN A 152 -14.98 36.02 1.76
CA ASN A 152 -13.67 35.39 1.97
C ASN A 152 -13.38 34.17 1.06
N HIS A 153 -14.08 34.02 -0.06
CA HIS A 153 -13.89 32.87 -0.95
C HIS A 153 -12.79 33.18 -1.98
N THR A 154 -11.96 32.18 -2.29
CA THR A 154 -10.75 32.30 -3.13
C THR A 154 -11.03 33.02 -4.45
N ARG A 155 -12.15 32.72 -5.11
CA ARG A 155 -12.57 33.33 -6.38
C ARG A 155 -12.77 34.86 -6.32
N GLN A 156 -13.10 35.43 -5.16
CA GLN A 156 -13.24 36.88 -5.01
C GLN A 156 -11.91 37.53 -4.61
N GLN A 157 -11.13 36.85 -3.78
CA GLN A 157 -9.89 37.40 -3.24
C GLN A 157 -8.74 37.41 -4.25
N THR A 158 -8.74 36.50 -5.23
CA THR A 158 -7.71 36.46 -6.27
C THR A 158 -7.89 37.51 -7.37
N LYS A 159 -9.03 38.20 -7.45
CA LYS A 159 -9.34 39.15 -8.54
C LYS A 159 -8.44 40.38 -8.57
N ASN A 160 -7.95 40.83 -7.41
CA ASN A 160 -7.20 42.07 -7.27
C ASN A 160 -5.70 41.83 -7.02
N ILE A 161 -5.23 40.59 -7.14
CA ILE A 161 -3.82 40.25 -6.95
C ILE A 161 -3.06 40.63 -8.22
N LYS A 162 -1.99 41.42 -8.09
CA LYS A 162 -1.04 41.63 -9.19
C LYS A 162 -0.18 40.38 -9.31
N LEU A 163 -0.22 39.73 -10.47
CA LEU A 163 0.70 38.64 -10.81
C LEU A 163 2.05 39.28 -11.14
N GLU A 164 3.09 38.92 -10.38
CA GLU A 164 4.50 39.14 -10.76
C GLU A 164 4.96 38.03 -11.70
#